data_AF-A0A8D3WDG5-F1
#
_entry.id   AF-A0A8D3WDG5-F1
#
_cell.length_a   1.000
_cell.length_b   1.000
_cell.length_c   1.000
_cell.angle_alpha   90.00
_cell.angle_beta   90.00
_cell.angle_gamma   90.00
#
_symmetry.space_group_name_H-M   'P 1'
#
loop_
_entity.id
_entity.type
_entity.pdbx_description
1 polymer ?
#
loop_
_entity_poly.entity_id
_entity_poly.type
_entity_poly.pdbx_seq_one_letter_code
_entity_poly.pdbx_strand_id
1 'polypeptide(L)'
;MTAGDMISVLAVIMGIASLSEHTAHRLSRLEATLVHMPASRLMAVISKICRNISEAHQTLVVERLTYRPGRSCRTSPLIRHGDVVIICPPLVTPRAVDPIMLRSAARDYRRFGPVGREQGERATAWATWMRTIPGTLVAERVPAARTDGNPAGDLDVIIVDPVKRLGLCLEIKWPIEALSLHEVMKVEYWITSAAQQLDRLREELRAGTATAQMPSEWPAFGSIDWTWCVGTPQQLSTRPLPVPDMHATSLRYVQALGIPPDLDALVTALTRPDLPVDGVHFDVRRRSFPVGRHQVHLDAIQVRTTDWRPRLG
;
A
#
# COMPACT_ATOMS: atom_id res chain seq x y z
N MET A 1 -10.57 10.42 -17.46
CA MET A 1 -9.11 10.60 -17.31
C MET A 1 -8.43 9.25 -17.20
N THR A 2 -7.34 9.04 -17.94
CA THR A 2 -6.58 7.78 -17.93
C THR A 2 -5.35 7.85 -17.02
N ALA A 3 -4.73 6.71 -16.73
CA ALA A 3 -3.41 6.64 -16.09
C ALA A 3 -2.35 7.37 -16.92
N GLY A 4 -2.36 7.18 -18.24
CA GLY A 4 -1.44 7.83 -19.17
C GLY A 4 -1.55 9.36 -19.15
N ASP A 5 -2.76 9.89 -18.99
CA ASP A 5 -2.99 11.33 -18.88
C ASP A 5 -2.25 11.91 -17.65
N MET A 6 -2.42 11.26 -16.50
CA MET A 6 -1.82 11.69 -15.24
C MET A 6 -0.30 11.52 -15.23
N ILE A 7 0.21 10.39 -15.75
CA ILE A 7 1.65 10.13 -15.90
C ILE A 7 2.29 11.22 -16.76
N SER A 8 1.68 11.58 -17.88
CA SER A 8 2.22 12.59 -18.79
C SER A 8 2.32 13.97 -18.13
N VAL A 9 1.28 14.40 -17.42
CA VAL A 9 1.28 15.69 -16.70
C VAL A 9 2.28 15.68 -15.54
N LEU A 10 2.36 14.57 -14.80
CA LEU A 10 3.32 14.42 -13.72
C LEU A 10 4.77 14.39 -14.23
N ALA A 11 5.03 13.78 -15.39
CA ALA A 11 6.35 13.78 -16.04
C ALA A 11 6.82 15.21 -16.38
N VAL A 12 5.90 16.10 -16.79
CA VAL A 12 6.23 17.53 -16.98
C VAL A 12 6.65 18.18 -15.66
N ILE A 13 5.90 17.94 -14.59
CA ILE A 13 6.22 18.48 -13.25
C ILE A 13 7.53 17.91 -12.72
N MET A 14 7.80 16.62 -12.93
CA MET A 14 9.08 15.96 -12.65
C MET A 14 10.23 16.60 -13.43
N GLY A 15 10.03 16.88 -14.72
CA GLY A 15 11.04 17.56 -15.54
C GLY A 15 11.36 18.96 -15.01
N ILE A 16 10.34 19.72 -14.60
CA ILE A 16 10.53 21.05 -13.99
C ILE A 16 11.28 20.93 -12.65
N ALA A 17 10.89 19.97 -11.81
CA ALA A 17 11.54 19.70 -10.54
C ALA A 17 13.02 19.30 -10.71
N SER A 18 13.31 18.40 -11.66
CA SER A 18 14.67 17.95 -11.96
C SER A 18 15.54 19.08 -12.52
N LEU A 19 14.97 19.94 -13.38
CA LEU A 19 15.68 21.11 -13.88
C LEU A 19 16.05 22.08 -12.75
N SER A 20 15.16 22.25 -11.77
CA SER A 20 15.43 23.05 -10.56
C SER A 20 16.59 22.48 -9.76
N GLU A 21 16.56 21.18 -9.46
CA GLU A 21 17.64 20.50 -8.73
C GLU A 21 18.97 20.62 -9.47
N HIS A 22 18.98 20.37 -10.78
CA HIS A 22 20.19 20.49 -11.59
C HIS A 22 20.73 21.93 -11.59
N THR A 23 19.86 22.93 -11.65
CA THR A 23 20.24 24.35 -11.58
C THR A 23 20.82 24.69 -10.21
N ALA A 24 20.17 24.27 -9.13
CA ALA A 24 20.63 24.48 -7.76
C ALA A 24 22.02 23.87 -7.52
N HIS A 25 22.26 22.66 -8.02
CA HIS A 25 23.57 22.02 -7.99
C HIS A 25 24.64 22.82 -8.74
N ARG A 26 24.35 23.28 -9.96
CA ARG A 26 25.31 24.08 -10.74
C ARG A 26 25.64 25.41 -10.07
N LEU A 27 24.69 26.01 -9.35
CA LEU A 27 24.86 27.28 -8.64
C LEU A 27 25.43 27.11 -7.23
N SER A 28 25.61 25.89 -6.73
CA SER A 28 25.99 25.61 -5.33
C SER A 28 25.06 26.25 -4.29
N ARG A 29 23.76 26.43 -4.63
CA ARG A 29 22.74 27.02 -3.74
C ARG A 29 21.71 25.96 -3.39
N LEU A 30 21.98 25.19 -2.34
CA LEU A 30 21.12 24.10 -1.88
C LEU A 30 19.91 24.58 -1.05
N GLU A 31 19.88 25.86 -0.68
CA GLU A 31 18.94 26.40 0.32
C GLU A 31 17.54 26.72 -0.24
N ALA A 32 17.32 26.62 -1.55
CA ALA A 32 16.05 27.00 -2.18
C ALA A 32 15.69 26.13 -3.40
N THR A 33 15.56 24.82 -3.23
CA THR A 33 15.15 23.90 -4.31
C THR A 33 13.63 23.90 -4.57
N LEU A 34 12.90 24.97 -4.24
CA LEU A 34 11.48 25.09 -4.55
C LEU A 34 11.32 25.85 -5.87
N VAL A 35 10.52 25.32 -6.80
CA VAL A 35 10.18 26.06 -8.01
C VAL A 35 8.94 26.88 -7.74
N HIS A 36 9.05 28.19 -7.88
CA HIS A 36 7.92 29.11 -7.82
C HIS A 36 7.57 29.52 -9.24
N MET A 37 6.35 29.25 -9.69
CA MET A 37 5.89 29.71 -10.99
C MET A 37 4.40 30.09 -11.00
N PRO A 38 3.99 31.09 -11.80
CA PRO A 38 2.57 31.40 -11.97
C PRO A 38 1.79 30.16 -12.39
N ALA A 39 0.62 29.94 -11.79
CA ALA A 39 -0.25 28.80 -12.09
C ALA A 39 -0.60 28.75 -13.59
N SER A 40 -0.87 29.91 -14.19
CA SER A 40 -1.11 30.06 -15.63
C SER A 40 0.08 29.59 -16.47
N ARG A 41 1.31 29.85 -16.01
CA ARG A 41 2.53 29.42 -16.69
C ARG A 41 2.73 27.91 -16.59
N LEU A 42 2.50 27.32 -15.42
CA LEU A 42 2.53 25.85 -15.26
C LEU A 42 1.54 25.19 -16.23
N MET A 43 0.28 25.65 -16.23
CA MET A 43 -0.75 25.13 -17.12
C MET A 43 -0.39 25.31 -18.60
N ALA A 44 0.18 26.44 -19.00
CA ALA A 44 0.63 26.66 -20.37
C ALA A 44 1.76 25.71 -20.79
N VAL A 45 2.71 25.42 -19.89
CA VAL A 45 3.79 24.46 -20.15
C VAL A 45 3.23 23.03 -20.29
N ILE A 46 2.33 22.64 -19.38
CA ILE A 46 1.66 21.34 -19.45
C ILE A 46 0.89 21.22 -20.78
N SER A 47 0.06 22.20 -21.13
CA SER A 47 -0.72 22.18 -22.37
C SER A 47 0.17 22.08 -23.62
N LYS A 48 1.30 22.79 -23.62
CA LYS A 48 2.27 22.75 -24.74
C LYS A 48 2.89 21.36 -24.95
N ILE A 49 3.19 20.64 -23.88
CA ILE A 49 3.86 19.32 -23.91
C ILE A 49 2.83 18.19 -24.05
N CYS A 50 1.75 18.25 -23.28
CA CYS A 50 0.69 17.26 -23.17
C CYS A 50 -0.48 17.54 -24.13
N ARG A 51 -0.19 17.82 -25.41
CA ARG A 51 -1.19 18.31 -26.40
C ARG A 51 -2.39 17.38 -26.62
N ASN A 52 -2.17 16.08 -26.42
CA ASN A 52 -3.19 15.05 -26.63
C ASN A 52 -4.10 14.84 -25.41
N ILE A 53 -3.88 15.59 -24.32
CA ILE A 53 -4.63 15.47 -23.07
C ILE A 53 -5.57 16.67 -22.96
N SER A 54 -6.83 16.44 -22.65
CA SER A 54 -7.81 17.53 -22.47
C SER A 54 -7.41 18.48 -21.33
N GLU A 55 -7.69 19.77 -21.49
CA GLU A 55 -7.41 20.78 -20.46
C GLU A 55 -8.08 20.45 -19.12
N ALA A 56 -9.28 19.85 -19.16
CA ALA A 56 -9.98 19.38 -17.98
C ALA A 56 -9.19 18.30 -17.22
N HIS A 57 -8.57 17.34 -17.94
CA HIS A 57 -7.72 16.33 -17.32
C HIS A 57 -6.42 16.94 -16.79
N GLN A 58 -5.77 17.84 -17.55
CA GLN A 58 -4.57 18.55 -17.09
C GLN A 58 -4.82 19.31 -15.78
N THR A 59 -5.90 20.09 -15.73
CA THR A 59 -6.32 20.86 -14.57
C THR A 59 -6.61 19.97 -13.38
N LEU A 60 -7.33 18.86 -13.62
CA LEU A 60 -7.63 17.88 -12.58
C LEU A 60 -6.36 17.28 -11.98
N VAL A 61 -5.36 16.91 -12.79
CA VAL A 61 -4.09 16.38 -12.28
C VAL A 61 -3.35 17.40 -11.43
N VAL A 62 -3.21 18.65 -11.89
CA VAL A 62 -2.58 19.72 -11.12
C VAL A 62 -3.31 19.95 -9.80
N GLU A 63 -4.64 20.00 -9.81
CA GLU A 63 -5.45 20.07 -8.59
C GLU A 63 -5.17 18.92 -7.62
N ARG A 64 -5.00 17.70 -8.12
CA ARG A 64 -4.80 16.50 -7.30
C ARG A 64 -3.43 16.47 -6.64
N LEU A 65 -2.42 16.96 -7.36
CA LEU A 65 -1.06 17.15 -6.87
C LEU A 65 -0.94 18.34 -5.90
N THR A 66 -1.90 19.26 -5.94
CA THR A 66 -1.93 20.45 -5.08
C THR A 66 -2.47 20.16 -3.69
N TYR A 67 -1.76 20.68 -2.68
CA TYR A 67 -2.18 20.69 -1.29
C TYR A 67 -3.53 21.41 -1.14
N ARG A 68 -4.42 20.80 -0.35
CA ARG A 68 -5.70 21.37 0.05
C ARG A 68 -6.01 20.91 1.47
N PRO A 69 -6.81 21.68 2.24
CA PRO A 69 -7.33 21.20 3.52
C PRO A 69 -7.94 19.79 3.39
N GLY A 70 -7.58 18.90 4.31
CA GLY A 70 -7.94 17.47 4.26
C GLY A 70 -6.98 16.58 3.46
N ARG A 71 -5.91 17.13 2.85
CA ARG A 71 -4.78 16.36 2.30
C ARG A 71 -3.51 16.65 3.09
N SER A 72 -2.61 15.66 3.16
CA SER A 72 -1.31 15.83 3.81
C SER A 72 -0.40 16.71 2.95
N CYS A 73 0.12 17.81 3.51
CA CYS A 73 1.16 18.61 2.86
C CYS A 73 2.45 17.80 2.59
N ARG A 74 2.67 16.73 3.35
CA ARG A 74 3.84 15.83 3.22
C ARG A 74 3.80 14.97 1.94
N THR A 75 2.68 14.96 1.24
CA THR A 75 2.48 14.15 0.02
C THR A 75 1.84 14.94 -1.11
N SER A 76 1.82 16.26 -0.98
CA SER A 76 1.32 17.17 -2.01
C SER A 76 2.52 17.85 -2.65
N PRO A 77 2.98 17.40 -3.83
CA PRO A 77 4.15 17.98 -4.48
C PRO A 77 3.93 19.42 -4.94
N LEU A 78 2.68 19.87 -5.04
CA LEU A 78 2.34 21.25 -5.40
C LEU A 78 1.69 21.96 -4.21
N ILE A 79 2.08 23.21 -3.97
CA ILE A 79 1.45 24.09 -2.99
C ILE A 79 0.99 25.35 -3.71
N ARG A 80 -0.28 25.72 -3.56
CA ARG A 80 -0.78 26.97 -4.13
C ARG A 80 -0.58 28.10 -3.12
N HIS A 81 0.03 29.19 -3.57
CA HIS A 81 0.24 30.39 -2.78
C HIS A 81 -0.09 31.62 -3.64
N GLY A 82 -1.30 32.15 -3.49
CA GLY A 82 -1.83 33.19 -4.38
C GLY A 82 -2.01 32.68 -5.81
N ASP A 83 -1.44 33.41 -6.76
CA ASP A 83 -1.39 33.10 -8.19
C ASP A 83 -0.24 32.15 -8.57
N VAL A 84 0.65 31.84 -7.62
CA VAL A 84 1.81 30.98 -7.81
C VAL A 84 1.52 29.54 -7.36
N VAL A 85 2.09 28.59 -8.08
CA VAL A 85 2.25 27.20 -7.66
C VAL A 85 3.71 26.97 -7.31
N ILE A 86 3.93 26.47 -6.10
CA ILE A 86 5.22 26.02 -5.60
C ILE A 86 5.32 24.52 -5.87
N ILE A 87 6.30 24.10 -6.66
CA ILE A 87 6.64 22.69 -6.89
C ILE A 87 7.72 22.31 -5.87
N CYS A 88 7.53 21.19 -5.18
CA CYS A 88 8.42 20.67 -4.16
C CYS A 88 9.16 19.42 -4.71
N PRO A 89 10.34 19.56 -5.35
CA PRO A 89 11.07 18.45 -5.97
C PRO A 89 11.25 17.21 -5.08
N PRO A 90 11.55 17.33 -3.76
CA PRO A 90 11.68 16.15 -2.89
C PRO A 90 10.41 15.28 -2.79
N LEU A 91 9.25 15.84 -3.12
CA LEU A 91 7.95 15.16 -3.12
C LEU A 91 7.52 14.67 -4.51
N VAL A 92 8.28 15.02 -5.56
CA VAL A 92 8.02 14.62 -6.94
C VAL A 92 8.93 13.44 -7.28
N THR A 93 8.62 12.25 -6.75
CA THR A 93 9.38 11.02 -7.03
C THR A 93 8.61 10.11 -7.99
N PRO A 94 9.29 9.30 -8.84
CA PRO A 94 8.61 8.31 -9.67
C PRO A 94 7.73 7.36 -8.85
N ARG A 95 8.16 7.02 -7.63
CA ARG A 95 7.40 6.16 -6.71
C ARG A 95 6.10 6.81 -6.21
N ALA A 96 5.99 8.13 -6.24
CA ALA A 96 4.78 8.83 -5.83
C ALA A 96 3.66 8.82 -6.89
N VAL A 97 3.96 8.44 -8.14
CA VAL A 97 3.00 8.43 -9.25
C VAL A 97 1.79 7.56 -8.92
N ASP A 98 2.02 6.28 -8.60
CA ASP A 98 0.93 5.34 -8.33
C ASP A 98 0.12 5.79 -7.12
N PRO A 99 0.69 6.07 -5.93
CA PRO A 99 -0.11 6.41 -4.77
C PRO A 99 -0.92 7.70 -4.96
N ILE A 100 -0.41 8.67 -5.71
CA ILE A 100 -1.16 9.89 -6.04
C ILE A 100 -2.30 9.57 -7.02
N MET A 101 -2.07 8.73 -8.03
CA MET A 101 -3.13 8.25 -8.94
C MET A 101 -4.24 7.53 -8.17
N LEU A 102 -3.88 6.61 -7.27
CA LEU A 102 -4.85 5.83 -6.52
C LEU A 102 -5.66 6.67 -5.54
N ARG A 103 -5.03 7.65 -4.87
CA ARG A 103 -5.74 8.60 -3.99
C ARG A 103 -6.73 9.44 -4.78
N SER A 104 -6.40 9.72 -6.03
CA SER A 104 -7.25 10.50 -6.91
C SER A 104 -8.45 9.68 -7.37
N ALA A 105 -8.24 8.41 -7.73
CA ALA A 105 -9.29 7.46 -8.09
C ALA A 105 -10.23 7.13 -6.92
N ALA A 106 -9.69 6.87 -5.72
CA ALA A 106 -10.50 6.53 -4.54
C ALA A 106 -11.48 7.64 -4.14
N ARG A 107 -11.14 8.92 -4.40
CA ARG A 107 -11.97 10.07 -4.05
C ARG A 107 -13.07 10.37 -5.08
N ASP A 108 -12.96 9.85 -6.31
CA ASP A 108 -13.92 10.09 -7.41
C ASP A 108 -13.88 8.95 -8.44
N TYR A 109 -14.29 7.75 -8.00
CA TYR A 109 -14.16 6.52 -8.78
C TYR A 109 -14.86 6.57 -10.14
N ARG A 110 -15.95 7.34 -10.26
CA ARG A 110 -16.74 7.50 -11.50
C ARG A 110 -15.96 8.25 -12.59
N ARG A 111 -15.03 9.13 -12.23
CA ARG A 111 -14.25 9.94 -13.19
C ARG A 111 -12.91 9.32 -13.60
N PHE A 112 -12.49 8.24 -12.92
CA PHE A 112 -11.20 7.56 -13.13
C PHE A 112 -11.30 6.23 -13.90
N GLY A 113 -12.49 5.87 -14.41
CA GLY A 113 -12.66 4.77 -15.36
C GLY A 113 -12.02 3.45 -14.86
N PRO A 114 -11.17 2.79 -15.69
CA PRO A 114 -10.52 1.52 -15.36
C PRO A 114 -9.67 1.53 -14.07
N VAL A 115 -8.99 2.63 -13.75
CA VAL A 115 -8.09 2.71 -12.57
C VAL A 115 -8.86 2.55 -11.26
N GLY A 116 -10.09 3.08 -11.18
CA GLY A 116 -10.96 2.87 -10.02
C GLY A 116 -11.48 1.43 -9.91
N ARG A 117 -11.66 0.74 -11.04
CA ARG A 117 -12.07 -0.66 -11.10
C ARG A 117 -10.92 -1.61 -10.74
N GLU A 118 -9.73 -1.38 -11.29
CA GLU A 118 -8.50 -2.11 -10.96
C GLU A 118 -8.12 -1.98 -9.47
N GLN A 119 -8.47 -0.88 -8.80
CA GLN A 119 -8.35 -0.80 -7.34
C GLN A 119 -9.23 -1.80 -6.60
N GLY A 120 -10.45 -2.05 -7.09
CA GLY A 120 -11.36 -3.05 -6.53
C GLY A 120 -10.91 -4.50 -6.81
N GLU A 121 -10.19 -4.72 -7.91
CA GLU A 121 -9.71 -6.05 -8.33
C GLU A 121 -8.46 -6.51 -7.57
N ARG A 122 -7.84 -5.65 -6.75
CA ARG A 122 -6.67 -6.06 -5.96
C ARG A 122 -7.00 -7.18 -4.95
N ALA A 123 -8.25 -7.29 -4.50
CA ALA A 123 -8.75 -8.41 -3.67
C ALA A 123 -8.67 -9.72 -4.43
N THR A 124 -9.16 -9.65 -5.66
CA THR A 124 -9.08 -10.74 -6.62
C THR A 124 -7.64 -11.08 -6.96
N ALA A 125 -6.67 -10.15 -6.87
CA ALA A 125 -5.26 -10.48 -7.05
C ALA A 125 -4.71 -11.40 -5.95
N TRP A 126 -5.16 -11.26 -4.69
CA TRP A 126 -4.82 -12.21 -3.63
C TRP A 126 -5.37 -13.59 -3.94
N ALA A 127 -6.68 -13.70 -4.20
CA ALA A 127 -7.31 -14.97 -4.50
C ALA A 127 -6.75 -15.62 -5.77
N THR A 128 -6.49 -14.85 -6.83
CA THR A 128 -5.87 -15.32 -8.08
C THR A 128 -4.48 -15.88 -7.82
N TRP A 129 -3.64 -15.18 -7.05
CA TRP A 129 -2.32 -15.69 -6.71
C TRP A 129 -2.42 -16.94 -5.82
N MET A 130 -3.30 -16.94 -4.81
CA MET A 130 -3.50 -18.11 -3.94
C MET A 130 -3.98 -19.35 -4.72
N ARG A 131 -4.78 -19.18 -5.78
CA ARG A 131 -5.21 -20.29 -6.66
C ARG A 131 -4.05 -20.96 -7.42
N THR A 132 -2.88 -20.31 -7.49
CA THR A 132 -1.68 -20.92 -8.09
C THR A 132 -0.99 -21.93 -7.16
N ILE A 133 -1.39 -21.99 -5.88
CA ILE A 133 -0.78 -22.88 -4.88
C ILE A 133 -1.35 -24.29 -5.05
N PRO A 134 -0.50 -25.30 -5.31
CA PRO A 134 -0.95 -26.67 -5.54
C PRO A 134 -1.75 -27.26 -4.37
N GLY A 135 -2.80 -28.04 -4.69
CA GLY A 135 -3.56 -28.81 -3.69
C GLY A 135 -4.54 -27.99 -2.85
N THR A 136 -4.79 -26.73 -3.19
CA THR A 136 -5.62 -25.83 -2.39
C THR A 136 -6.95 -25.45 -3.05
N LEU A 137 -7.94 -25.14 -2.22
CA LEU A 137 -9.24 -24.59 -2.60
C LEU A 137 -9.29 -23.13 -2.15
N VAL A 138 -9.73 -22.20 -3.01
CA VAL A 138 -9.73 -20.75 -2.73
C VAL A 138 -11.10 -20.14 -3.00
N ALA A 139 -11.62 -19.37 -2.04
CA ALA A 139 -12.90 -18.67 -2.13
C ALA A 139 -12.74 -17.21 -1.70
N GLU A 140 -13.57 -16.35 -2.28
CA GLU A 140 -13.64 -14.92 -2.02
C GLU A 140 -15.00 -14.61 -1.39
N ARG A 141 -15.04 -13.66 -0.44
CA ARG A 141 -16.28 -13.14 0.17
C ARG A 141 -17.19 -14.23 0.71
N VAL A 142 -16.64 -15.09 1.57
CA VAL A 142 -17.39 -16.18 2.18
C VAL A 142 -18.26 -15.60 3.31
N PRO A 143 -19.60 -15.60 3.17
CA PRO A 143 -20.47 -14.96 4.15
C PRO A 143 -20.44 -15.68 5.49
N ALA A 144 -20.48 -14.94 6.59
CA ALA A 144 -20.71 -15.46 7.92
C ALA A 144 -22.02 -14.93 8.48
N ALA A 145 -22.86 -15.83 8.99
CA ALA A 145 -24.17 -15.50 9.56
C ALA A 145 -24.23 -15.97 11.00
N ARG A 146 -24.78 -15.12 11.87
CA ARG A 146 -25.07 -15.46 13.26
C ARG A 146 -26.25 -16.44 13.33
N THR A 147 -26.35 -17.16 14.43
CA THR A 147 -27.43 -18.13 14.67
C THR A 147 -28.82 -17.49 14.75
N ASP A 148 -28.88 -16.19 15.02
CA ASP A 148 -30.12 -15.38 15.01
C ASP A 148 -30.51 -14.89 13.59
N GLY A 149 -29.76 -15.28 12.56
CA GLY A 149 -29.97 -14.89 11.17
C GLY A 149 -29.36 -13.54 10.78
N ASN A 150 -28.77 -12.79 11.73
CA ASN A 150 -28.11 -11.53 11.43
C ASN A 150 -26.74 -11.76 10.75
N PRO A 151 -26.29 -10.86 9.87
CA PRO A 151 -24.96 -10.95 9.28
C PRO A 151 -23.87 -10.75 10.34
N ALA A 152 -22.86 -11.63 10.34
CA ALA A 152 -21.65 -11.50 11.16
C ALA A 152 -20.50 -10.81 10.40
N GLY A 153 -20.64 -10.66 9.09
CA GLY A 153 -19.62 -10.15 8.17
C GLY A 153 -19.27 -11.18 7.10
N ASP A 154 -18.25 -10.89 6.30
CA ASP A 154 -17.71 -11.79 5.28
C ASP A 154 -16.24 -12.09 5.58
N LEU A 155 -15.78 -13.29 5.24
CA LEU A 155 -14.36 -13.61 5.17
C LEU A 155 -13.87 -13.25 3.76
N ASP A 156 -13.00 -12.24 3.66
CA ASP A 156 -12.58 -11.66 2.39
C ASP A 156 -11.97 -12.70 1.43
N VAL A 157 -10.95 -13.44 1.87
CA VAL A 157 -10.37 -14.57 1.14
C VAL A 157 -10.06 -15.71 2.11
N ILE A 158 -10.48 -16.92 1.74
CA ILE A 158 -10.07 -18.14 2.41
C ILE A 158 -9.37 -19.07 1.43
N ILE A 159 -8.34 -19.77 1.93
CA ILE A 159 -7.66 -20.86 1.22
C ILE A 159 -7.58 -22.07 2.14
N VAL A 160 -7.86 -23.26 1.61
CA VAL A 160 -7.93 -24.52 2.34
C VAL A 160 -7.11 -25.58 1.62
N ASP A 161 -6.27 -26.30 2.37
CA ASP A 161 -5.74 -27.60 1.98
C ASP A 161 -6.64 -28.69 2.60
N PRO A 162 -7.53 -29.32 1.81
CA PRO A 162 -8.50 -30.26 2.33
C PRO A 162 -7.87 -31.58 2.82
N VAL A 163 -6.68 -31.92 2.33
CA VAL A 163 -5.97 -33.15 2.71
C VAL A 163 -5.29 -32.97 4.06
N LYS A 164 -4.56 -31.86 4.24
CA LYS A 164 -3.88 -31.55 5.49
C LYS A 164 -4.79 -30.93 6.55
N ARG A 165 -6.02 -30.56 6.19
CA ARG A 165 -6.98 -29.82 7.05
C ARG A 165 -6.42 -28.49 7.54
N LEU A 166 -5.62 -27.83 6.71
CA LEU A 166 -5.05 -26.51 6.99
C LEU A 166 -5.85 -25.44 6.25
N GLY A 167 -6.00 -24.28 6.89
CA GLY A 167 -6.69 -23.14 6.31
C GLY A 167 -5.97 -21.84 6.62
N LEU A 168 -6.11 -20.87 5.71
CA LEU A 168 -5.73 -19.48 5.95
C LEU A 168 -6.94 -18.60 5.63
N CYS A 169 -7.30 -17.76 6.59
CA CYS A 169 -8.28 -16.70 6.43
C CYS A 169 -7.54 -15.36 6.35
N LEU A 170 -7.80 -14.61 5.28
CA LEU A 170 -7.17 -13.33 5.00
C LEU A 170 -8.22 -12.22 4.95
N GLU A 171 -8.21 -11.33 5.94
CA GLU A 171 -8.93 -10.05 5.89
C GLU A 171 -8.10 -9.05 5.08
N ILE A 172 -8.64 -8.50 4.01
CA ILE A 172 -7.85 -7.66 3.11
C ILE A 172 -8.19 -6.18 3.29
N LYS A 173 -7.21 -5.41 3.74
CA LYS A 173 -7.27 -3.96 3.73
C LYS A 173 -6.59 -3.40 2.49
N TRP A 174 -7.13 -2.30 1.99
CA TRP A 174 -6.71 -1.65 0.74
C TRP A 174 -6.03 -0.30 1.00
N PRO A 175 -4.97 -0.22 1.81
CA PRO A 175 -4.25 1.03 1.93
C PRO A 175 -3.60 1.37 0.59
N ILE A 176 -3.70 2.64 0.24
CA ILE A 176 -2.85 3.21 -0.81
C ILE A 176 -1.45 3.35 -0.20
N GLU A 177 -0.40 3.02 -0.97
CA GLU A 177 0.97 2.99 -0.47
C GLU A 177 1.32 4.28 0.28
N ALA A 178 1.91 4.11 1.45
CA ALA A 178 2.39 5.19 2.28
C ALA A 178 3.67 5.79 1.67
N LEU A 179 3.66 7.10 1.47
CA LEU A 179 4.82 7.87 0.99
C LEU A 179 5.55 8.60 2.13
N SER A 180 4.99 8.55 3.34
CA SER A 180 5.58 9.17 4.53
C SER A 180 5.34 8.32 5.78
N LEU A 181 6.19 8.49 6.81
CA LEU A 181 6.05 7.79 8.09
C LEU A 181 4.68 7.98 8.74
N HIS A 182 4.09 9.16 8.62
CA HIS A 182 2.75 9.41 9.17
C HIS A 182 1.65 8.61 8.44
N GLU A 183 1.82 8.36 7.14
CA GLU A 183 0.90 7.49 6.41
C GLU A 183 1.13 6.02 6.76
N VAL A 184 2.38 5.61 7.02
CA VAL A 184 2.68 4.28 7.53
C VAL A 184 1.91 4.03 8.83
N MET A 185 1.91 4.98 9.76
CA MET A 185 1.13 4.87 11.01
C MET A 185 -0.38 4.71 10.77
N LYS A 186 -0.94 5.37 9.76
CA LYS A 186 -2.37 5.21 9.42
C LYS A 186 -2.67 3.81 8.89
N VAL A 187 -1.79 3.28 8.03
CA VAL A 187 -1.92 1.93 7.51
C VAL A 187 -1.80 0.90 8.62
N GLU A 188 -0.83 1.05 9.53
CA GLU A 188 -0.67 0.18 10.70
C GLU A 188 -1.91 0.23 11.60
N TYR A 189 -2.50 1.40 11.81
CA TYR A 189 -3.77 1.54 12.55
C TYR A 189 -4.91 0.78 11.86
N TRP A 190 -5.03 0.86 10.53
CA TRP A 190 -6.04 0.10 9.79
C TRP A 190 -5.84 -1.41 9.91
N ILE A 191 -4.60 -1.89 9.82
CA ILE A 191 -4.27 -3.30 10.02
C ILE A 191 -4.64 -3.75 11.44
N THR A 192 -4.33 -2.93 12.44
CA THR A 192 -4.66 -3.18 13.84
C THR A 192 -6.18 -3.28 14.05
N SER A 193 -6.93 -2.32 13.50
CA SER A 193 -8.39 -2.29 13.56
C SER A 193 -9.02 -3.49 12.83
N ALA A 194 -8.46 -3.87 11.67
CA ALA A 194 -8.85 -5.07 10.93
C ALA A 194 -8.65 -6.35 11.75
N ALA A 195 -7.49 -6.47 12.41
CA ALA A 195 -7.18 -7.63 13.23
C ALA A 195 -8.19 -7.81 14.36
N GLN A 196 -8.54 -6.72 15.06
CA GLN A 196 -9.56 -6.75 16.11
C GLN A 196 -10.97 -7.05 15.58
N GLN A 197 -11.30 -6.60 14.37
CA GLN A 197 -12.58 -6.94 13.72
C GLN A 197 -12.63 -8.44 13.37
N LEU A 198 -11.58 -8.94 12.73
CA LEU A 198 -11.45 -10.33 12.36
C LEU A 198 -11.44 -11.25 13.58
N ASP A 199 -10.83 -10.83 14.68
CA ASP A 199 -10.77 -11.60 15.92
C ASP A 199 -12.16 -11.80 16.54
N ARG A 200 -12.99 -10.76 16.56
CA ARG A 200 -14.39 -10.89 17.03
C ARG A 200 -15.16 -11.92 16.20
N LEU A 201 -14.99 -11.90 14.88
CA LEU A 201 -15.61 -12.91 14.00
C LEU A 201 -15.02 -14.31 14.24
N ARG A 202 -13.70 -14.42 14.43
CA ARG A 202 -13.02 -15.67 14.81
C ARG A 202 -13.59 -16.24 16.10
N GLU A 203 -13.82 -15.41 17.11
CA GLU A 203 -14.44 -15.81 18.38
C GLU A 203 -15.90 -16.26 18.20
N GLU A 204 -16.71 -15.52 17.45
CA GLU A 204 -18.10 -15.90 17.15
C GLU A 204 -18.18 -17.25 16.40
N LEU A 205 -17.28 -17.48 15.43
CA LEU A 205 -17.19 -18.74 14.68
C LEU A 205 -16.72 -19.90 15.56
N ARG A 206 -15.75 -19.67 16.47
CA ARG A 206 -15.27 -20.68 17.43
C ARG A 206 -16.33 -21.03 18.47
N ALA A 207 -17.09 -20.05 18.94
CA ALA A 207 -18.16 -20.24 19.90
C ALA A 207 -19.42 -20.89 19.28
N GLY A 208 -19.49 -21.00 17.95
CA GLY A 208 -20.67 -21.50 17.25
C GLY A 208 -21.86 -20.52 17.25
N THR A 209 -21.65 -19.27 17.64
CA THR A 209 -22.66 -18.19 17.57
C THR A 209 -22.74 -17.58 16.17
N ALA A 210 -21.75 -17.86 15.32
CA ALA A 210 -21.78 -17.61 13.89
C ALA A 210 -21.35 -18.85 13.10
N THR A 211 -21.78 -18.95 11.85
CA THR A 211 -21.37 -20.00 10.90
C THR A 211 -20.93 -19.37 9.58
N ALA A 212 -19.80 -19.86 9.05
CA ALA A 212 -19.33 -19.49 7.72
C ALA A 212 -20.02 -20.35 6.66
N GLN A 213 -20.56 -19.72 5.62
CA GLN A 213 -21.22 -20.38 4.50
C GLN A 213 -20.18 -20.91 3.50
N MET A 214 -19.53 -22.01 3.88
CA MET A 214 -18.50 -22.65 3.06
C MET A 214 -19.09 -23.09 1.70
N PRO A 215 -18.32 -22.99 0.59
CA PRO A 215 -18.77 -23.49 -0.69
C PRO A 215 -19.12 -24.99 -0.63
N SER A 216 -20.06 -25.42 -1.48
CA SER A 216 -20.45 -26.83 -1.57
C SER A 216 -19.24 -27.73 -1.79
N GLU A 217 -19.24 -28.91 -1.16
CA GLU A 217 -18.17 -29.92 -1.23
C GLU A 217 -16.86 -29.56 -0.50
N TRP A 218 -16.77 -28.36 0.09
CA TRP A 218 -15.63 -28.03 0.94
C TRP A 218 -15.74 -28.69 2.31
N PRO A 219 -14.61 -28.93 2.99
CA PRO A 219 -14.60 -29.23 4.41
C PRO A 219 -15.41 -28.21 5.24
N ALA A 220 -16.11 -28.70 6.26
CA ALA A 220 -16.78 -27.83 7.22
C ALA A 220 -15.77 -26.90 7.90
N PHE A 221 -16.16 -25.63 8.15
CA PHE A 221 -15.27 -24.62 8.72
C PHE A 221 -14.57 -25.09 10.01
N GLY A 222 -15.32 -25.68 10.94
CA GLY A 222 -14.77 -26.19 12.21
C GLY A 222 -13.86 -27.42 12.09
N SER A 223 -13.74 -28.03 10.90
CA SER A 223 -12.86 -29.19 10.66
C SER A 223 -11.46 -28.80 10.14
N ILE A 224 -11.18 -27.50 10.03
CA ILE A 224 -9.95 -26.95 9.47
C ILE A 224 -9.19 -26.21 10.58
N ASP A 225 -7.88 -26.38 10.61
CA ASP A 225 -6.96 -25.59 11.44
C ASP A 225 -6.64 -24.27 10.73
N TRP A 226 -7.18 -23.17 11.27
CA TRP A 226 -7.16 -21.86 10.62
C TRP A 226 -6.04 -20.96 11.15
N THR A 227 -5.16 -20.54 10.24
CA THR A 227 -4.31 -19.37 10.42
C THR A 227 -5.07 -18.10 10.03
N TRP A 228 -4.94 -17.04 10.83
CA TRP A 228 -5.66 -15.78 10.63
C TRP A 228 -4.69 -14.67 10.28
N CYS A 229 -4.97 -13.93 9.21
CA CYS A 229 -4.07 -12.91 8.72
C CYS A 229 -4.81 -11.68 8.20
N VAL A 230 -4.19 -10.51 8.35
CA VAL A 230 -4.58 -9.28 7.66
C VAL A 230 -3.63 -9.04 6.49
N GLY A 231 -4.18 -9.04 5.28
CA GLY A 231 -3.44 -8.78 4.05
C GLY A 231 -3.54 -7.33 3.62
N THR A 232 -2.44 -6.79 3.06
CA THR A 232 -2.47 -5.55 2.28
C THR A 232 -1.91 -5.78 0.87
N PRO A 233 -2.05 -4.84 -0.08
CA PRO A 233 -1.48 -5.02 -1.41
C PRO A 233 0.05 -4.96 -1.42
N GLN A 234 0.62 -4.00 -0.70
CA GLN A 234 2.03 -3.63 -0.89
C GLN A 234 2.78 -3.42 0.43
N GLN A 235 2.12 -2.90 1.47
CA GLN A 235 2.81 -2.52 2.70
C GLN A 235 2.83 -3.68 3.69
N LEU A 236 4.01 -4.27 3.87
CA LEU A 236 4.23 -5.24 4.94
C LEU A 236 4.20 -4.50 6.29
N SER A 237 3.45 -5.04 7.25
CA SER A 237 3.50 -4.60 8.65
C SER A 237 4.18 -5.67 9.48
N THR A 238 5.30 -5.33 10.09
CA THR A 238 6.09 -6.24 10.93
C THR A 238 5.87 -6.01 12.42
N ARG A 239 5.04 -5.02 12.78
CA ARG A 239 4.68 -4.78 14.17
C ARG A 239 3.77 -5.90 14.69
N PRO A 240 3.99 -6.36 15.94
CA PRO A 240 3.05 -7.26 16.58
C PRO A 240 1.64 -6.70 16.56
N LEU A 241 0.67 -7.54 16.22
CA LEU A 241 -0.75 -7.20 16.32
C LEU A 241 -1.20 -7.37 17.78
N PRO A 242 -2.21 -6.60 18.23
CA PRO A 242 -2.74 -6.74 19.59
C PRO A 242 -3.52 -8.04 19.81
N VAL A 243 -3.80 -8.79 18.73
CA VAL A 243 -4.53 -10.05 18.75
C VAL A 243 -3.52 -11.21 18.68
N PRO A 244 -3.52 -12.13 19.67
CA PRO A 244 -2.67 -13.32 19.64
C PRO A 244 -2.95 -14.22 18.42
N ASP A 245 -1.89 -14.83 17.89
CA ASP A 245 -1.93 -15.78 16.78
C ASP A 245 -2.59 -15.21 15.50
N MET A 246 -2.51 -13.90 15.34
CA MET A 246 -2.92 -13.20 14.13
C MET A 246 -1.71 -12.51 13.50
N HIS A 247 -1.61 -12.60 12.18
CA HIS A 247 -0.45 -12.11 11.44
C HIS A 247 -0.83 -11.00 10.47
N ALA A 248 0.14 -10.17 10.06
CA ALA A 248 -0.06 -9.19 9.00
C ALA A 248 0.95 -9.42 7.88
N THR A 249 0.52 -9.24 6.64
CA THR A 249 1.38 -9.44 5.47
C THR A 249 1.03 -8.49 4.32
N SER A 250 1.77 -8.58 3.21
CA SER A 250 1.39 -7.93 1.96
C SER A 250 1.57 -8.84 0.75
N LEU A 251 0.73 -8.63 -0.27
CA LEU A 251 0.76 -9.40 -1.51
C LEU A 251 2.13 -9.26 -2.20
N ARG A 252 2.66 -8.04 -2.25
CA ARG A 252 4.01 -7.76 -2.77
C ARG A 252 5.09 -8.60 -2.09
N TYR A 253 5.02 -8.77 -0.77
CA TYR A 253 5.99 -9.58 -0.04
C TYR A 253 5.86 -11.06 -0.40
N VAL A 254 4.66 -11.64 -0.30
CA VAL A 254 4.48 -13.07 -0.58
C VAL A 254 4.72 -13.44 -2.04
N GLN A 255 4.40 -12.56 -2.98
CA GLN A 255 4.71 -12.76 -4.40
C GLN A 255 6.22 -12.73 -4.68
N ALA A 256 6.97 -11.90 -3.95
CA ALA A 256 8.43 -11.85 -4.09
C ALA A 256 9.12 -13.13 -3.60
N LEU A 257 8.43 -13.97 -2.82
CA LEU A 257 8.91 -15.29 -2.39
C LEU A 257 8.66 -16.39 -3.44
N GLY A 258 7.98 -16.07 -4.55
CA GLY A 258 7.58 -17.04 -5.56
C GLY A 258 6.27 -17.76 -5.24
N ILE A 259 6.00 -18.86 -5.94
CA ILE A 259 4.82 -19.72 -5.70
C ILE A 259 5.22 -20.77 -4.66
N PRO A 260 4.60 -20.80 -3.47
CA PRO A 260 4.92 -21.80 -2.47
C PRO A 260 4.47 -23.19 -2.95
N PRO A 261 5.18 -24.27 -2.56
CA PRO A 261 4.86 -25.63 -2.98
C PRO A 261 3.51 -26.11 -2.44
N ASP A 262 3.06 -25.58 -1.30
CA ASP A 262 1.78 -25.89 -0.67
C ASP A 262 1.34 -24.77 0.31
N LEU A 263 0.16 -24.95 0.94
CA LEU A 263 -0.38 -24.00 1.91
C LEU A 263 0.45 -23.90 3.20
N ASP A 264 1.10 -24.99 3.63
CA ASP A 264 1.89 -25.01 4.87
C ASP A 264 3.15 -24.15 4.74
N ALA A 265 3.81 -24.21 3.58
CA ALA A 265 4.93 -23.32 3.25
C ALA A 265 4.50 -21.85 3.23
N LEU A 266 3.31 -21.53 2.71
CA LEU A 266 2.75 -20.18 2.78
C LEU A 266 2.51 -19.74 4.23
N VAL A 267 1.82 -20.57 5.02
CA VAL A 267 1.54 -20.28 6.44
C VAL A 267 2.85 -20.06 7.22
N THR A 268 3.87 -20.87 6.95
CA THR A 268 5.21 -20.69 7.52
C THR A 268 5.81 -19.34 7.14
N ALA A 269 5.75 -18.94 5.87
CA ALA A 269 6.26 -17.64 5.40
C ALA A 269 5.50 -16.44 5.99
N LEU A 270 4.21 -16.61 6.33
CA LEU A 270 3.37 -15.58 6.95
C LEU A 270 3.62 -15.44 8.44
N THR A 271 3.75 -16.56 9.15
CA THR A 271 3.93 -16.60 10.60
C THR A 271 5.38 -16.33 11.01
N ARG A 272 6.33 -16.67 10.14
CA ARG A 272 7.78 -16.50 10.34
C ARG A 272 8.38 -15.82 9.12
N PRO A 273 8.03 -14.54 8.87
CA PRO A 273 8.53 -13.84 7.70
C PRO A 273 10.05 -13.77 7.75
N ASP A 274 10.69 -14.09 6.64
CA ASP A 274 12.13 -14.00 6.51
C ASP A 274 12.49 -12.54 6.22
N LEU A 275 13.01 -11.88 7.23
CA LEU A 275 13.29 -10.45 7.22
C LEU A 275 14.73 -10.20 7.65
N PRO A 276 15.37 -9.12 7.16
CA PRO A 276 16.59 -8.61 7.75
C PRO A 276 16.43 -8.39 9.26
N VAL A 277 17.50 -8.61 10.02
CA VAL A 277 17.49 -8.61 11.49
C VAL A 277 18.49 -7.55 11.96
N ASP A 278 18.04 -6.68 12.87
CA ASP A 278 18.89 -5.65 13.48
C ASP A 278 20.04 -6.30 14.27
N GLY A 279 21.24 -5.72 14.19
CA GLY A 279 22.49 -6.26 14.72
C GLY A 279 23.11 -7.41 13.90
N VAL A 280 22.36 -8.03 12.98
CA VAL A 280 22.85 -9.13 12.12
C VAL A 280 23.05 -8.65 10.68
N HIS A 281 21.98 -8.15 10.06
CA HIS A 281 21.92 -7.75 8.66
C HIS A 281 22.01 -6.22 8.50
N PHE A 282 21.56 -5.46 9.49
CA PHE A 282 21.66 -4.00 9.52
C PHE A 282 21.81 -3.49 10.95
N ASP A 283 22.22 -2.24 11.11
CA ASP A 283 22.11 -1.47 12.36
C ASP A 283 21.25 -0.24 12.12
N VAL A 284 20.44 0.16 13.10
CA VAL A 284 19.87 1.52 13.13
C VAL A 284 20.82 2.45 13.88
N ARG A 285 21.37 3.45 13.19
CA ARG A 285 22.28 4.44 13.80
C ARG A 285 21.73 5.85 13.68
N ARG A 286 21.69 6.56 14.80
CA ARG A 286 21.41 7.99 14.80
C ARG A 286 22.57 8.74 14.15
N ARG A 287 22.30 9.37 13.01
CA ARG A 287 23.19 10.30 12.33
C ARG A 287 22.79 11.72 12.73
N SER A 288 23.80 12.51 13.06
CA SER A 288 23.62 13.93 13.34
C SER A 288 24.46 14.71 12.34
N PHE A 289 23.83 15.63 11.62
CA PHE A 289 24.54 16.46 10.66
C PHE A 289 23.96 17.88 10.68
N PRO A 290 24.81 18.90 10.47
CA PRO A 290 24.37 20.28 10.44
C PRO A 290 23.63 20.58 9.13
N VAL A 291 22.54 21.34 9.21
CA VAL A 291 21.84 21.96 8.08
C VAL A 291 21.66 23.44 8.41
N GLY A 292 22.54 24.28 7.85
CA GLY A 292 22.65 25.69 8.24
C GLY A 292 23.00 25.83 9.72
N ARG A 293 22.18 26.58 10.47
CA ARG A 293 22.33 26.76 11.93
C ARG A 293 21.70 25.67 12.79
N HIS A 294 21.06 24.68 12.17
CA HIS A 294 20.30 23.65 12.87
C HIS A 294 21.02 22.32 12.83
N GLN A 295 20.96 21.57 13.93
CA GLN A 295 21.41 20.18 13.96
C GLN A 295 20.22 19.28 13.61
N VAL A 296 20.37 18.48 12.56
CA VAL A 296 19.37 17.49 12.16
C VAL A 296 19.81 16.12 12.66
N HIS A 297 18.89 15.42 13.33
CA HIS A 297 19.09 14.06 13.81
C HIS A 297 18.19 13.12 13.01
N LEU A 298 18.77 12.09 12.41
CA LEU A 298 18.06 11.09 11.63
C LEU A 298 18.53 9.70 12.03
N ASP A 299 17.59 8.80 12.31
CA ASP A 299 17.90 7.39 12.45
C ASP A 299 18.07 6.78 11.05
N ALA A 300 19.26 6.29 10.76
CA ALA A 300 19.65 5.75 9.46
C ALA A 300 19.89 4.24 9.55
N ILE A 301 19.43 3.50 8.55
CA ILE A 301 19.74 2.07 8.41
C ILE A 301 21.13 1.95 7.79
N GLN A 302 22.06 1.36 8.54
CA GLN A 302 23.37 0.98 8.06
C GLN A 302 23.35 -0.52 7.74
N VAL A 303 23.39 -0.86 6.45
CA VAL A 303 23.47 -2.26 6.00
C VAL A 303 24.84 -2.83 6.38
N ARG A 304 24.85 -4.04 6.95
CA ARG A 304 26.08 -4.77 7.26
C ARG A 304 26.52 -5.58 6.04
N THR A 305 27.79 -5.97 6.00
CA THR A 305 28.37 -6.73 4.86
C THR A 305 27.89 -8.17 4.76
N THR A 306 27.09 -8.65 5.72
CA THR A 306 26.45 -9.96 5.67
C THR A 306 25.29 -9.92 4.68
N ASP A 307 25.43 -10.59 3.54
CA ASP A 307 24.37 -10.71 2.54
C ASP A 307 23.14 -11.39 3.16
N TRP A 308 22.03 -10.68 3.24
CA TRP A 308 20.72 -11.29 3.50
C TRP A 308 20.12 -11.75 2.17
N ARG A 309 19.62 -12.98 2.12
CA ARG A 309 18.81 -13.51 1.01
C ARG A 309 17.55 -14.17 1.54
N PRO A 310 16.39 -13.95 0.90
CA PRO A 310 15.14 -14.60 1.31
C PRO A 310 15.24 -16.13 1.13
N ARG A 311 14.80 -16.89 2.13
CA ARG A 311 14.88 -18.37 2.21
C ARG A 311 14.13 -19.14 1.11
N LEU A 312 13.25 -18.47 0.37
CA LEU A 312 12.43 -19.08 -0.69
C LEU A 312 12.90 -18.69 -2.12
N GLY A 313 14.09 -18.08 -2.25
CA GLY A 313 14.69 -17.68 -3.53
C GLY A 313 15.97 -18.42 -3.88
#